data_AF-A0A2V5XPI9-F1
#
_entry.id   AF-A0A2V5XPI9-F1
#
_cell.length_a   1.000
_cell.length_b   1.000
_cell.length_c   1.000
_cell.angle_alpha   90.00
_cell.angle_beta   90.00
_cell.angle_gamma   90.00
#
_symmetry.space_group_name_H-M   'P 1'
#
loop_
_entity.id
_entity.type
_entity.pdbx_description
1 polymer ?
#
loop_
_entity_poly.entity_id
_entity_poly.type
_entity_poly.pdbx_seq_one_letter_code
_entity_poly.pdbx_strand_id
1 'polypeptide(L)'
;MIQTLLRDLRQPEYIHVLINPLPTYGLAMGWVGLIIAFFLKSRRAQIATLVLVFISAASAWPVYELGQQSYDRVLSMADTDGQAWLDEHQDRAQNLIYFFYVLTLLSATAIVVPMKWPKSSMALTLAVIVLGGVVIGMGAYIAQAGGKIRHREFRNEPPPKKSTTEEQH
;
A
#
# COMPACT_ATOMS: atom_id res chain seq x y z
N MET A 1 5.86 -26.43 15.06
CA MET A 1 4.80 -25.44 14.76
C MET A 1 5.13 -24.08 15.35
N ILE A 2 5.16 -23.88 16.68
CA ILE A 2 5.48 -22.57 17.30
C ILE A 2 6.87 -22.07 16.91
N GLN A 3 7.89 -22.92 16.95
CA GLN A 3 9.26 -22.54 16.57
C GLN A 3 9.40 -22.13 15.10
N THR A 4 8.61 -22.75 14.21
CA THR A 4 8.56 -22.40 12.78
C THR A 4 7.94 -21.02 12.61
N LEU A 5 6.77 -20.79 13.23
CA LEU A 5 6.11 -19.48 13.21
C LEU A 5 6.99 -18.35 13.76
N LEU A 6 7.70 -18.60 14.87
CA LEU A 6 8.63 -17.62 15.45
C LEU A 6 9.83 -17.32 14.54
N ARG A 7 10.26 -18.27 13.71
CA ARG A 7 11.30 -18.06 12.71
C ARG A 7 10.77 -17.23 11.55
N ASP A 8 9.58 -17.55 11.04
CA ASP A 8 8.97 -16.85 9.91
C ASP A 8 8.68 -15.38 10.26
N LEU A 9 8.22 -15.11 11.49
CA LEU A 9 8.03 -13.75 12.02
C LEU A 9 9.34 -12.95 12.21
N ARG A 10 10.52 -13.54 11.96
CA ARG A 10 11.81 -12.83 11.91
C ARG A 10 12.29 -12.58 10.48
N GLN A 11 11.62 -13.13 9.48
CA GLN A 11 11.96 -12.96 8.07
C GLN A 11 11.20 -11.76 7.50
N PRO A 12 11.88 -10.74 6.97
CA PRO A 12 11.19 -9.55 6.48
C PRO A 12 10.38 -9.83 5.21
N GLU A 13 10.77 -10.78 4.34
CA GLU A 13 9.94 -11.23 3.21
C GLU A 13 8.59 -11.80 3.67
N TYR A 14 8.58 -12.56 4.77
CA TYR A 14 7.36 -13.13 5.31
C TYR A 14 6.46 -12.03 5.89
N ILE A 15 7.03 -11.13 6.70
CA ILE A 15 6.26 -10.03 7.27
C ILE A 15 5.76 -9.10 6.16
N HIS A 16 6.60 -8.74 5.19
CA HIS A 16 6.23 -7.94 4.03
C HIS A 16 4.97 -8.50 3.38
N VAL A 17 4.98 -9.76 2.96
CA VAL A 17 3.83 -10.41 2.32
C VAL A 17 2.62 -10.49 3.27
N LEU A 18 2.83 -10.75 4.57
CA LEU A 18 1.76 -10.81 5.56
C LEU A 18 1.01 -9.48 5.71
N ILE A 19 1.72 -8.34 5.69
CA ILE A 19 1.12 -7.02 5.88
C ILE A 19 0.85 -6.24 4.59
N ASN A 20 1.38 -6.66 3.44
CA ASN A 20 1.13 -6.07 2.12
C ASN A 20 -0.36 -5.99 1.69
N PRO A 21 -1.27 -6.88 2.16
CA PRO A 21 -2.71 -6.71 2.03
C PRO A 21 -3.28 -5.43 2.65
N LEU A 22 -2.63 -4.83 3.65
CA LEU A 22 -3.14 -3.67 4.36
C LEU A 22 -3.19 -2.39 3.50
N PRO A 23 -2.10 -1.95 2.84
CA PRO A 23 -2.13 -0.75 1.98
C PRO A 23 -2.97 -0.93 0.72
N THR A 24 -3.35 -2.17 0.37
CA THR A 24 -4.17 -2.48 -0.81
C THR A 24 -5.62 -2.82 -0.41
N TYR A 25 -5.88 -4.05 0.04
CA TYR A 25 -7.22 -4.51 0.41
C TYR A 25 -7.76 -3.81 1.66
N GLY A 26 -6.95 -3.65 2.70
CA GLY A 26 -7.36 -2.93 3.91
C GLY A 26 -7.78 -1.50 3.59
N LEU A 27 -6.98 -0.81 2.78
CA LEU A 27 -7.27 0.55 2.31
C LEU A 27 -8.57 0.59 1.49
N ALA A 28 -8.74 -0.33 0.54
CA ALA A 28 -9.95 -0.41 -0.27
C ALA A 28 -11.22 -0.63 0.59
N MET A 29 -11.15 -1.53 1.57
CA MET A 29 -12.28 -1.80 2.48
C MET A 29 -12.60 -0.60 3.38
N GLY A 30 -11.58 0.05 3.95
CA GLY A 30 -11.75 1.28 4.72
C GLY A 30 -12.36 2.41 3.88
N TRP A 31 -11.91 2.54 2.63
CA TRP A 31 -12.38 3.54 1.67
C TRP A 31 -13.84 3.32 1.24
N VAL A 32 -14.23 2.09 0.91
CA VAL A 32 -15.63 1.74 0.63
C VAL A 32 -16.51 2.03 1.84
N GLY A 33 -16.05 1.66 3.04
CA GLY A 33 -16.73 1.98 4.29
C GLY A 33 -16.91 3.50 4.47
N LEU A 34 -15.89 4.30 4.14
CA LEU A 34 -15.93 5.76 4.25
C LEU A 34 -16.96 6.38 3.30
N ILE A 35 -17.04 5.88 2.06
CA ILE A 35 -18.06 6.31 1.09
C ILE A 35 -19.46 6.02 1.62
N ILE A 36 -19.70 4.81 2.12
CA ILE A 36 -21.00 4.43 2.71
C ILE A 36 -21.32 5.34 3.90
N ALA A 37 -20.37 5.53 4.82
CA ALA A 37 -20.55 6.39 5.99
C ALA A 37 -20.78 7.87 5.63
N PHE A 38 -20.18 8.34 4.54
CA PHE A 38 -20.38 9.68 4.00
C PHE A 38 -21.82 9.86 3.52
N PHE A 39 -22.35 8.96 2.68
CA PHE A 39 -23.72 9.02 2.19
C PHE A 39 -24.77 8.79 3.28
N LEU A 40 -24.47 7.94 4.27
CA LEU A 40 -25.30 7.76 5.46
C LEU A 40 -25.26 8.96 6.43
N LYS A 41 -24.38 9.93 6.19
CA LYS A 41 -24.18 11.12 7.04
C LYS A 41 -23.87 10.76 8.52
N SER A 42 -23.33 9.58 8.78
CA SER A 42 -23.02 9.11 10.13
C SER A 42 -21.60 9.47 10.51
N ARG A 43 -21.43 10.47 11.38
CA ARG A 43 -20.09 10.91 11.79
C ARG A 43 -19.31 9.83 12.54
N ARG A 44 -19.99 9.00 13.34
CA ARG A 44 -19.35 7.86 14.04
C ARG A 44 -18.80 6.83 13.05
N ALA A 45 -19.59 6.49 12.02
CA ALA A 45 -19.15 5.58 10.97
C ALA A 45 -18.01 6.18 10.13
N GLN A 46 -18.05 7.49 9.85
CA GLN A 46 -16.96 8.18 9.15
C GLN A 46 -15.67 8.14 9.95
N ILE A 47 -15.72 8.36 11.27
CA ILE A 47 -14.53 8.26 12.12
C ILE A 47 -13.96 6.84 12.10
N ALA A 48 -14.81 5.82 12.28
CA ALA A 48 -14.37 4.43 12.27
C ALA A 48 -13.67 4.05 10.95
N THR A 49 -14.24 4.47 9.83
CA THR A 49 -13.71 4.16 8.49
C THR A 49 -12.49 5.02 8.12
N LEU A 50 -12.44 6.29 8.56
CA LEU A 50 -11.23 7.12 8.48
C LEU A 50 -10.06 6.51 9.26
N VAL A 51 -10.31 5.90 10.42
CA VAL A 51 -9.27 5.19 11.20
C VAL A 51 -8.77 3.98 10.42
N LEU A 52 -9.63 3.22 9.75
CA LEU A 52 -9.21 2.11 8.89
C LEU A 52 -8.36 2.61 7.72
N VAL A 53 -8.79 3.67 7.02
CA VAL A 53 -8.00 4.31 5.96
C VAL A 53 -6.63 4.77 6.48
N PHE A 54 -6.59 5.41 7.65
CA PHE A 54 -5.36 5.87 8.29
C PHE A 54 -4.38 4.71 8.56
N ILE A 55 -4.85 3.65 9.24
CA ILE A 55 -4.01 2.49 9.58
C ILE A 55 -3.51 1.79 8.31
N SER A 56 -4.40 1.56 7.34
CA SER A 56 -4.05 0.93 6.07
C SER A 56 -3.06 1.75 5.26
N ALA A 57 -3.26 3.07 5.12
CA ALA A 57 -2.31 3.93 4.43
C ALA A 57 -0.96 4.00 5.17
N ALA A 58 -0.98 4.14 6.51
CA ALA A 58 0.22 4.19 7.33
C ALA A 58 1.05 2.89 7.25
N SER A 59 0.39 1.74 7.08
CA SER A 59 1.06 0.45 6.93
C SER A 59 1.93 0.35 5.66
N ALA A 60 1.78 1.25 4.68
CA ALA A 60 2.65 1.31 3.52
C ALA A 60 4.13 1.53 3.89
N TRP A 61 4.41 2.27 4.98
CA TRP A 61 5.79 2.45 5.48
C TRP A 61 6.45 1.11 5.82
N PRO A 62 5.95 0.32 6.81
CA PRO A 62 6.60 -0.93 7.17
C PRO A 62 6.59 -1.94 6.03
N VAL A 63 5.54 -1.96 5.19
CA VAL A 63 5.50 -2.80 3.98
C VAL A 63 6.68 -2.48 3.06
N TYR A 64 6.91 -1.20 2.76
CA TYR A 64 8.00 -0.78 1.89
C TYR A 64 9.37 -1.12 2.46
N GLU A 65 9.63 -0.78 3.72
CA GLU A 65 10.91 -1.06 4.38
C GLU A 65 11.23 -2.57 4.43
N LEU A 66 10.22 -3.40 4.74
CA LEU A 66 10.40 -4.85 4.73
C LEU A 66 10.60 -5.40 3.31
N GLY A 67 9.98 -4.75 2.31
CA GLY A 67 10.20 -5.04 0.89
C GLY A 67 11.67 -4.83 0.51
N GLN A 68 12.23 -3.66 0.84
CA GLN A 68 13.64 -3.31 0.63
C GLN A 68 14.57 -4.34 1.31
N GLN A 69 14.32 -4.68 2.58
CA GLN A 69 15.11 -5.67 3.32
C GLN A 69 15.01 -7.10 2.77
N SER A 70 13.98 -7.38 1.97
CA SER A 70 13.74 -8.68 1.36
C SER A 70 14.24 -8.79 -0.07
N TYR A 71 14.59 -7.67 -0.71
CA TYR A 71 14.83 -7.57 -2.14
C TYR A 71 15.84 -8.60 -2.65
N ASP A 72 17.08 -8.58 -2.13
CA ASP A 72 18.16 -9.49 -2.58
C ASP A 72 17.79 -10.97 -2.43
N ARG A 73 17.09 -11.32 -1.35
CA ARG A 73 16.63 -12.69 -1.12
C ARG A 73 15.61 -13.08 -2.17
N VAL A 74 14.62 -12.24 -2.45
CA VAL A 74 13.61 -12.50 -3.48
C VAL A 74 14.23 -12.53 -4.88
N LEU A 75 15.15 -11.61 -5.18
CA LEU A 75 15.89 -11.50 -6.45
C LEU A 75 16.65 -12.78 -6.76
N SER A 76 17.38 -13.34 -5.78
CA SER A 76 18.17 -14.57 -5.95
C SER A 76 17.33 -15.82 -6.25
N MET A 77 16.03 -15.80 -5.93
CA MET A 77 15.10 -16.90 -6.15
C MET A 77 14.23 -16.73 -7.42
N ALA A 78 14.23 -15.53 -8.01
CA ALA A 78 13.42 -15.21 -9.19
C ALA A 78 14.11 -15.62 -10.49
N ASP A 79 13.32 -15.97 -11.51
CA ASP A 79 13.85 -16.11 -12.87
C ASP A 79 14.14 -14.74 -13.49
N THR A 80 14.84 -14.71 -14.63
CA THR A 80 15.28 -13.46 -15.27
C THR A 80 14.14 -12.45 -15.48
N ASP A 81 12.99 -12.89 -15.98
CA ASP A 81 11.81 -12.03 -16.15
C ASP A 81 11.22 -11.60 -14.81
N GLY A 82 11.21 -12.49 -13.81
CA GLY A 82 10.74 -12.20 -12.46
C GLY A 82 11.60 -11.18 -11.72
N GLN A 83 12.90 -11.16 -11.99
CA GLN A 83 13.81 -10.11 -11.51
C GLN A 83 13.39 -8.76 -12.10
N ALA A 84 13.19 -8.66 -13.42
CA ALA A 84 12.72 -7.41 -14.02
C ALA A 84 11.36 -6.92 -13.47
N TRP A 85 10.44 -7.83 -13.14
CA TRP A 85 9.19 -7.47 -12.48
C TRP A 85 9.35 -7.09 -11.00
N LEU A 86 10.37 -7.63 -10.31
CA LEU A 86 10.72 -7.24 -8.94
C LEU A 86 11.30 -5.82 -8.92
N ASP A 87 12.24 -5.52 -9.81
CA ASP A 87 12.83 -4.18 -10.00
C ASP A 87 11.69 -3.16 -10.25
N GLU A 88 10.79 -3.45 -11.19
CA GLU A 88 9.64 -2.59 -11.52
C GLU A 88 8.67 -2.41 -10.34
N HIS A 89 8.42 -3.48 -9.56
CA HIS A 89 7.59 -3.39 -8.36
C HIS A 89 8.22 -2.45 -7.32
N GLN A 90 9.53 -2.58 -7.10
CA GLN A 90 10.29 -1.72 -6.20
C GLN A 90 10.25 -0.26 -6.68
N ASP A 91 10.55 -0.02 -7.95
CA ASP A 91 10.59 1.33 -8.54
C ASP A 91 9.23 2.03 -8.42
N ARG A 92 8.14 1.31 -8.72
CA ARG A 92 6.78 1.85 -8.53
C ARG A 92 6.51 2.17 -7.06
N ALA A 93 6.90 1.28 -6.15
CA ALA A 93 6.70 1.49 -4.72
C ALA A 93 7.47 2.73 -4.23
N GLN A 94 8.75 2.85 -4.58
CA GLN A 94 9.60 4.00 -4.22
C GLN A 94 9.05 5.32 -4.76
N ASN A 95 8.60 5.33 -6.02
CA ASN A 95 8.08 6.53 -6.67
C ASN A 95 6.72 6.98 -6.12
N LEU A 96 5.88 6.04 -5.65
CA LEU A 96 4.49 6.32 -5.29
C LEU A 96 4.21 6.29 -3.78
N ILE A 97 5.15 5.84 -2.95
CA ILE A 97 4.94 5.70 -1.51
C ILE A 97 4.53 7.01 -0.82
N TYR A 98 5.01 8.16 -1.30
CA TYR A 98 4.70 9.45 -0.69
C TYR A 98 3.20 9.78 -0.73
N PHE A 99 2.45 9.28 -1.72
CA PHE A 99 1.00 9.46 -1.78
C PHE A 99 0.28 8.74 -0.63
N PHE A 100 0.80 7.59 -0.19
CA PHE A 100 0.29 6.91 1.01
C PHE A 100 0.53 7.77 2.25
N TYR A 101 1.69 8.39 2.39
CA TYR A 101 1.98 9.29 3.53
C TYR A 101 1.08 10.52 3.54
N VAL A 102 0.83 11.13 2.38
CA VAL A 102 -0.12 12.24 2.26
C VAL A 102 -1.52 11.80 2.66
N LEU A 103 -1.97 10.61 2.22
CA LEU A 103 -3.27 10.07 2.59
C LEU A 103 -3.36 9.74 4.09
N THR A 104 -2.30 9.23 4.71
CA THR A 104 -2.19 9.02 6.15
C THR A 104 -2.39 10.33 6.90
N LEU A 105 -1.63 11.38 6.54
CA LEU A 105 -1.74 12.68 7.18
C LEU A 105 -3.12 13.32 6.97
N LEU A 106 -3.67 13.22 5.75
CA LEU A 106 -4.98 13.75 5.42
C LEU A 106 -6.09 13.03 6.20
N SER A 107 -6.00 11.71 6.36
CA SER A 107 -6.97 10.92 7.13
C SER A 107 -6.92 11.27 8.62
N ALA A 108 -5.71 11.41 9.19
CA ALA A 108 -5.54 11.91 10.56
C ALA A 108 -6.14 13.32 10.74
N THR A 109 -5.91 14.20 9.76
CA THR A 109 -6.46 15.56 9.73
C THR A 109 -7.99 15.54 9.67
N ALA A 110 -8.59 14.68 8.84
CA ALA A 110 -10.04 14.51 8.74
C ALA A 110 -10.68 13.97 10.02
N ILE A 111 -9.92 13.23 10.85
CA ILE A 111 -10.37 12.79 12.18
C ILE A 111 -10.31 13.94 13.18
N VAL A 112 -9.16 14.61 13.29
CA VAL A 112 -8.84 15.54 14.39
C VAL A 112 -9.41 16.95 14.17
N VAL A 113 -9.21 17.54 12.99
CA VAL A 113 -9.56 18.96 12.73
C VAL A 113 -11.04 19.25 12.96
N PRO A 114 -12.00 18.40 12.52
CA PRO A 114 -13.39 18.75 12.72
C PRO A 114 -13.90 18.59 14.17
N MET A 115 -13.07 18.13 15.11
CA MET A 115 -13.38 18.19 16.54
C MET A 115 -13.47 19.64 17.03
N LYS A 116 -12.57 20.50 16.53
CA LYS A 116 -12.55 21.94 16.84
C LYS A 116 -13.31 22.77 15.80
N TRP A 117 -13.30 22.34 14.54
CA TRP A 117 -13.94 23.05 13.43
C TRP A 117 -14.91 22.16 12.66
N PRO A 118 -16.13 21.88 13.18
CA PRO A 118 -17.05 20.90 12.60
C PRO A 118 -17.38 21.11 11.12
N LYS A 119 -17.41 22.38 10.66
CA LYS A 119 -17.68 22.74 9.26
C LYS A 119 -16.66 22.19 8.26
N SER A 120 -15.43 21.86 8.70
CA SER A 120 -14.39 21.29 7.81
C SER A 120 -14.62 19.81 7.48
N SER A 121 -15.48 19.12 8.25
CA SER A 121 -15.67 17.66 8.14
C SER A 121 -16.01 17.21 6.72
N MET A 122 -16.92 17.91 6.04
CA MET A 122 -17.36 17.52 4.70
C MET A 122 -16.22 17.64 3.69
N ALA A 123 -15.52 18.77 3.69
CA ALA A 123 -14.42 19.01 2.76
C ALA A 123 -13.27 18.03 2.97
N LEU A 124 -12.89 17.77 4.23
CA LEU A 124 -11.80 16.84 4.55
C LEU A 124 -12.16 15.39 4.22
N THR A 125 -13.38 14.93 4.57
CA THR A 125 -13.82 13.57 4.21
C THR A 125 -13.87 13.39 2.70
N LEU A 126 -14.35 14.38 1.94
CA LEU A 126 -14.37 14.32 0.48
C LEU A 126 -12.96 14.29 -0.11
N ALA A 127 -12.03 15.07 0.44
CA ALA A 127 -10.62 15.03 0.04
C ALA A 127 -9.99 13.64 0.29
N VAL A 128 -10.28 13.00 1.42
CA VAL A 128 -9.84 11.62 1.71
C VAL A 128 -10.47 10.62 0.72
N ILE A 129 -11.75 10.77 0.37
CA ILE A 129 -12.39 9.89 -0.62
C ILE A 129 -11.71 10.04 -2.00
N VAL A 130 -11.47 11.26 -2.46
CA VAL A 130 -10.86 11.50 -3.78
C VAL A 130 -9.42 10.98 -3.79
N LEU A 131 -8.58 11.38 -2.83
CA LEU A 131 -7.19 10.93 -2.77
C LEU A 131 -7.10 9.42 -2.52
N GLY A 132 -7.97 8.87 -1.66
CA GLY A 132 -8.01 7.43 -1.37
C GLY A 132 -8.26 6.59 -2.62
N GLY A 133 -9.17 7.01 -3.51
CA GLY A 133 -9.39 6.33 -4.79
C GLY A 133 -8.15 6.32 -5.68
N VAL A 134 -7.44 7.45 -5.74
CA VAL A 134 -6.17 7.57 -6.48
C VAL A 134 -5.09 6.64 -5.89
N VAL A 135 -4.93 6.65 -4.57
CA VAL A 135 -3.93 5.82 -3.87
C VAL A 135 -4.23 4.32 -3.99
N ILE A 136 -5.51 3.92 -3.98
CA ILE A 136 -5.90 2.53 -4.27
C ILE A 136 -5.48 2.14 -5.68
N GLY A 137 -5.70 3.01 -6.68
CA GLY A 137 -5.23 2.77 -8.05
C GLY A 137 -3.71 2.63 -8.14
N MET A 138 -2.96 3.49 -7.44
CA MET A 138 -1.50 3.38 -7.32
C MET A 138 -1.06 2.08 -6.65
N GLY A 139 -1.71 1.69 -5.55
CA GLY A 139 -1.46 0.42 -4.85
C GLY A 139 -1.71 -0.79 -5.74
N ALA A 140 -2.80 -0.77 -6.52
CA ALA A 140 -3.08 -1.81 -7.51
C ALA A 140 -2.01 -1.86 -8.62
N TYR A 141 -1.55 -0.70 -9.10
CA TYR A 141 -0.48 -0.60 -10.09
C TYR A 141 0.87 -1.15 -9.59
N ILE A 142 1.22 -0.87 -8.32
CA ILE A 142 2.39 -1.45 -7.66
C ILE A 142 2.22 -2.98 -7.52
N ALA A 143 1.07 -3.44 -7.02
CA ALA A 143 0.79 -4.86 -6.78
C ALA A 143 0.72 -5.68 -8.09
N GLN A 144 0.33 -5.06 -9.20
CA GLN A 144 0.29 -5.72 -10.51
C GLN A 144 1.69 -6.17 -10.97
N ALA A 145 2.74 -5.37 -10.76
CA ALA A 145 4.11 -5.79 -10.99
C ALA A 145 4.52 -6.89 -9.99
N GLY A 146 4.17 -6.69 -8.71
CA GLY A 146 4.47 -7.66 -7.65
C GLY A 146 3.90 -9.06 -7.90
N GLY A 147 2.69 -9.16 -8.45
CA GLY A 147 2.09 -10.44 -8.83
C GLY A 147 2.94 -11.20 -9.86
N LYS A 148 3.55 -10.51 -10.82
CA LYS A 148 4.32 -11.13 -11.91
C LYS A 148 5.70 -11.62 -11.49
N ILE A 149 6.17 -11.30 -10.27
CA ILE A 149 7.47 -11.75 -9.75
C ILE A 149 7.52 -13.29 -9.76
N ARG A 150 6.50 -13.96 -9.22
CA ARG A 150 6.44 -15.44 -9.14
C ARG A 150 5.23 -16.10 -9.81
N HIS A 151 4.27 -15.32 -10.32
CA HIS A 151 3.14 -15.85 -11.11
C HIS A 151 3.39 -15.64 -12.60
N ARG A 152 3.99 -16.64 -13.24
CA ARG A 152 4.29 -16.61 -14.69
C ARG A 152 3.02 -16.49 -15.53
N GLU A 153 1.92 -17.04 -15.03
CA GLU A 153 0.58 -16.94 -15.62
C GLU A 153 0.05 -15.51 -15.75
N PHE A 154 0.65 -14.51 -15.06
CA PHE A 154 0.27 -13.10 -15.18
C PHE A 154 1.12 -12.32 -16.20
N ARG A 155 2.17 -12.94 -16.77
CA ARG A 155 3.11 -12.30 -17.70
C ARG A 155 2.61 -12.37 -19.14
N ASN A 156 1.54 -11.63 -19.42
CA ASN A 156 0.93 -11.54 -20.76
C ASN A 156 1.61 -10.48 -21.66
N GLU A 157 2.69 -9.87 -21.19
CA GLU A 157 3.46 -8.84 -21.87
C GLU A 157 4.96 -9.04 -21.60
N PRO A 158 5.85 -8.51 -22.46
CA PRO A 158 7.28 -8.58 -22.23
C PRO A 158 7.68 -7.98 -20.88
N PRO A 159 8.72 -8.51 -20.21
CA PRO A 159 9.20 -7.93 -18.95
C PRO A 159 9.65 -6.48 -19.15
N PRO A 160 9.55 -5.63 -18.10
CA PRO A 160 10.09 -4.28 -18.11
C PRO A 160 11.57 -4.30 -18.49
N LYS A 161 12.00 -3.31 -19.27
CA LYS A 161 13.42 -3.15 -19.54
C LYS A 161 14.10 -2.67 -18.26
N LYS A 162 15.19 -3.32 -17.85
CA LYS A 162 16.02 -2.82 -16.75
C LYS A 162 16.37 -1.36 -16.99
N SER A 163 16.08 -0.50 -16.02
CA SER A 163 16.55 0.88 -16.08
C SER A 163 18.08 0.86 -15.96
N THR A 164 18.79 1.48 -16.89
CA THR A 164 20.27 1.53 -16.92
C THR A 164 20.87 2.40 -15.81
N THR A 165 20.08 2.82 -14.82
CA THR A 165 20.48 3.81 -13.82
C THR A 165 21.27 3.19 -12.65
N GLU A 166 21.17 1.89 -12.43
CA GLU A 166 21.84 1.20 -11.31
C GLU A 166 23.25 0.68 -11.60
N GLU A 167 23.79 0.82 -12.83
CA GLU A 167 25.20 0.48 -13.11
C GLU A 167 26.21 1.48 -12.50
N GLN A 168 25.77 2.50 -11.75
CA GLN A 168 26.62 3.58 -11.23
C GLN A 168 26.68 3.75 -9.70
N HIS A 169 26.22 2.79 -8.91
CA HIS A 169 26.36 2.84 -7.44
C HIS A 169 27.01 1.59 -6.85
#